data_AF-A0A6P8FYW6-F1
#
_entry.id   AF-A0A6P8FYW6-F1
#
_cell.length_a   1.000
_cell.length_b   1.000
_cell.length_c   1.000
_cell.angle_alpha   90.00
_cell.angle_beta   90.00
_cell.angle_gamma   90.00
#
_symmetry.space_group_name_H-M   'P 1'
#
loop_
_entity.id
_entity.type
_entity.pdbx_description
1 polymer ?
#
loop_
_entity_poly.entity_id
_entity_poly.type
_entity_poly.pdbx_seq_one_letter_code
_entity_poly.pdbx_strand_id
1 'polypeptide(L)'
;MDLKVIIRRHSNLLLCGVIVYLLSGTLLVTAIEVYAPEDALFENGTTGILKCSFKSKEVVSSGASVTWSFTPEGASDKTTSFFYYTGGNSYPGSLAQFQKRVVWAGDLNRNDASIQVSQMQFSDNGTYQCDVKNPPDIVGSASGIKVRVGMKELDSCSESLLEKFKEDILEEIRKELQKIKDEITEAVIQELQKNVATQAAE
;
A
#
# COMPACT_ATOMS: atom_id res chain seq x y z
N MET A 1 -76.46 -6.30 19.89
CA MET A 1 -75.15 -6.30 19.21
C MET A 1 -74.26 -7.30 19.93
N ASP A 2 -73.92 -8.40 19.26
CA ASP A 2 -73.28 -9.58 19.88
C ASP A 2 -71.81 -9.34 20.26
N LEU A 3 -71.50 -9.52 21.55
CA LEU A 3 -70.14 -9.42 22.10
C LEU A 3 -69.16 -10.41 21.41
N LYS A 4 -69.67 -11.56 20.94
CA LYS A 4 -68.91 -12.54 20.14
C LYS A 4 -68.44 -11.99 18.80
N VAL A 5 -69.20 -11.09 18.17
CA VAL A 5 -68.83 -10.47 16.87
C VAL A 5 -67.70 -9.47 17.05
N ILE A 6 -67.72 -8.72 18.17
CA ILE A 6 -66.69 -7.75 18.53
C ILE A 6 -65.37 -8.49 18.85
N ILE A 7 -65.41 -9.54 19.69
CA ILE A 7 -64.24 -10.34 20.04
C ILE A 7 -63.61 -10.99 18.79
N ARG A 8 -64.44 -11.51 17.87
CA ARG A 8 -63.97 -12.14 16.62
C ARG A 8 -63.35 -11.13 15.66
N ARG A 9 -63.88 -9.90 15.59
CA ARG A 9 -63.27 -8.79 14.84
C ARG A 9 -61.93 -8.35 15.43
N HIS A 10 -61.82 -8.18 16.74
CA HIS A 10 -60.57 -7.82 17.40
C HIS A 10 -59.50 -8.91 17.27
N SER A 11 -59.88 -10.17 17.42
CA SER A 11 -58.96 -11.32 17.23
C SER A 11 -58.42 -11.38 15.80
N ASN A 12 -59.26 -11.16 14.78
CA ASN A 12 -58.82 -11.11 13.39
C ASN A 12 -57.93 -9.88 13.09
N LEU A 13 -58.24 -8.72 13.68
CA LEU A 13 -57.38 -7.52 13.54
C LEU A 13 -55.99 -7.74 14.19
N LEU A 14 -55.94 -8.35 15.36
CA LEU A 14 -54.70 -8.70 16.05
C LEU A 14 -53.90 -9.72 15.23
N LEU A 15 -54.56 -10.74 14.66
CA LEU A 15 -53.93 -11.73 13.79
C LEU A 15 -53.33 -11.07 12.55
N CYS A 16 -54.06 -10.16 11.90
CA CYS A 16 -53.55 -9.40 10.76
C CYS A 16 -52.37 -8.50 11.16
N GLY A 17 -52.43 -7.86 12.33
CA GLY A 17 -51.32 -7.03 12.85
C GLY A 17 -50.05 -7.84 13.09
N VAL A 18 -50.16 -9.02 13.68
CA VAL A 18 -49.03 -9.94 13.90
C VAL A 18 -48.48 -10.47 12.57
N ILE A 19 -49.34 -10.79 11.61
CA ILE A 19 -48.93 -11.23 10.27
C ILE A 19 -48.20 -10.11 9.51
N VAL A 20 -48.69 -8.86 9.58
CA VAL A 20 -48.01 -7.70 8.97
C VAL A 20 -46.66 -7.43 9.62
N TYR A 21 -46.56 -7.57 10.95
CA TYR A 21 -45.29 -7.39 11.69
C TYR A 21 -44.27 -8.51 11.39
N LEU A 22 -44.73 -9.74 11.15
CA LEU A 22 -43.89 -10.86 10.72
C LEU A 22 -43.50 -10.77 9.23
N LEU A 23 -44.36 -10.19 8.38
CA LEU A 23 -44.11 -9.96 6.95
C LEU A 23 -43.29 -8.69 6.67
N SER A 24 -43.23 -7.73 7.60
CA SER A 24 -42.21 -6.68 7.60
C SER A 24 -40.87 -7.28 8.05
N GLY A 25 -40.38 -8.24 7.25
CA GLY A 25 -39.06 -8.80 7.41
C GLY A 25 -38.06 -7.66 7.45
N THR A 26 -37.20 -7.67 8.46
CA THR A 26 -36.03 -6.82 8.51
C THR A 26 -35.16 -7.19 7.31
N LEU A 27 -35.34 -6.51 6.18
CA LEU A 27 -34.34 -6.52 5.12
C LEU A 27 -33.08 -5.93 5.76
N LEU A 28 -32.13 -6.78 6.09
CA LEU A 28 -30.78 -6.38 6.41
C LEU A 28 -30.23 -5.72 5.14
N VAL A 29 -30.38 -4.40 5.02
CA VAL A 29 -29.72 -3.62 3.99
C VAL A 29 -28.26 -3.58 4.37
N THR A 30 -27.50 -4.58 3.93
CA THR A 30 -26.05 -4.50 3.96
C THR A 30 -25.63 -3.50 2.89
N ALA A 31 -24.82 -2.52 3.31
CA ALA A 31 -24.18 -1.54 2.43
C ALA A 31 -23.04 -2.21 1.66
N ILE A 32 -22.65 -1.65 0.51
CA ILE A 32 -21.40 -2.01 -0.15
C ILE A 32 -20.24 -1.59 0.76
N GLU A 33 -19.32 -2.52 1.00
CA GLU A 33 -18.14 -2.29 1.83
C GLU A 33 -16.92 -2.15 0.92
N VAL A 34 -16.19 -1.05 1.04
CA VAL A 34 -14.98 -0.77 0.27
C VAL A 34 -13.77 -0.85 1.20
N TYR A 35 -12.76 -1.61 0.79
CA TYR A 35 -11.54 -1.85 1.57
C TYR A 35 -10.32 -1.34 0.81
N ALA A 36 -9.55 -0.50 1.48
CA ALA A 36 -8.26 -0.03 1.03
C ALA A 36 -7.29 0.02 2.23
N PRO A 37 -5.96 -0.06 2.01
CA PRO A 37 -4.99 0.15 3.07
C PRO A 37 -5.09 1.56 3.65
N GLU A 38 -4.90 1.72 4.96
CA GLU A 38 -4.92 3.05 5.61
C GLU A 38 -3.77 3.95 5.13
N ASP A 39 -2.59 3.35 4.94
CA ASP A 39 -1.38 4.02 4.47
C ASP A 39 -0.73 3.22 3.32
N ALA A 40 -0.06 3.93 2.41
CA ALA A 40 0.82 3.34 1.41
C ALA A 40 2.09 4.18 1.23
N LEU A 41 3.24 3.52 1.14
CA LEU A 41 4.54 4.14 0.89
C LEU A 41 5.04 3.72 -0.49
N PHE A 42 5.49 4.70 -1.28
CA PHE A 42 6.13 4.46 -2.57
C PHE A 42 7.47 5.19 -2.66
N GLU A 43 8.37 4.67 -3.47
CA GLU A 43 9.62 5.36 -3.78
C GLU A 43 9.40 6.33 -4.95
N ASN A 44 10.03 7.50 -4.87
CA ASN A 44 9.99 8.50 -5.94
C ASN A 44 10.49 7.91 -7.28
N GLY A 45 9.71 8.13 -8.34
CA GLY A 45 9.96 7.62 -9.69
C GLY A 45 9.48 6.18 -9.95
N THR A 46 9.03 5.44 -8.94
CA THR A 46 8.51 4.08 -9.12
C THR A 46 7.04 4.06 -9.54
N THR A 47 6.59 2.90 -10.00
CA THR A 47 5.17 2.67 -10.29
C THR A 47 4.51 2.08 -9.06
N GLY A 48 3.46 2.73 -8.56
CA GLY A 48 2.69 2.26 -7.42
C GLY A 48 1.32 1.74 -7.83
N ILE A 49 0.81 0.75 -7.09
CA ILE A 49 -0.57 0.25 -7.23
C ILE A 49 -1.35 0.68 -5.99
N LEU A 50 -2.37 1.50 -6.21
CA LEU A 50 -3.32 1.87 -5.17
C LEU A 50 -4.37 0.77 -5.07
N LYS A 51 -4.24 -0.06 -4.04
CA LYS A 51 -5.08 -1.23 -3.83
C LYS A 51 -6.45 -0.83 -3.30
N CYS A 52 -7.50 -1.30 -3.98
CA CYS A 52 -8.87 -1.15 -3.52
C CYS A 52 -9.65 -2.41 -3.87
N SER A 53 -10.41 -2.93 -2.91
CA SER A 53 -11.31 -4.06 -3.12
C SER A 53 -12.66 -3.76 -2.50
N PHE A 54 -13.69 -4.53 -2.83
CA PHE A 54 -15.01 -4.32 -2.25
C PHE A 54 -15.78 -5.62 -2.04
N LYS A 55 -16.82 -5.52 -1.22
CA LYS A 55 -17.81 -6.57 -1.03
C LYS A 55 -19.18 -5.97 -1.27
N SER A 56 -19.90 -6.55 -2.22
CA SER A 56 -21.28 -6.21 -2.56
C SER A 56 -22.16 -7.44 -2.40
N LYS A 57 -23.43 -7.23 -2.05
CA LYS A 57 -24.45 -8.29 -2.04
C LYS A 57 -24.97 -8.63 -3.45
N GLU A 58 -24.70 -7.75 -4.41
CA GLU A 58 -25.13 -7.89 -5.80
C GLU A 58 -23.97 -8.44 -6.63
N VAL A 59 -24.31 -9.19 -7.68
CA VAL A 59 -23.32 -9.57 -8.71
C VAL A 59 -22.87 -8.31 -9.42
N VAL A 60 -21.57 -8.21 -9.72
CA VAL A 60 -21.02 -7.07 -10.45
C VAL A 60 -21.68 -6.98 -11.83
N SER A 61 -22.35 -5.87 -12.08
CA SER A 61 -23.06 -5.59 -13.33
C SER A 61 -22.32 -4.58 -14.20
N SER A 62 -22.77 -4.37 -15.44
CA SER A 62 -22.24 -3.31 -16.30
C SER A 62 -22.49 -1.90 -15.76
N GLY A 63 -23.45 -1.75 -14.82
CA GLY A 63 -23.72 -0.49 -14.11
C GLY A 63 -22.77 -0.24 -12.94
N ALA A 64 -21.90 -1.20 -12.61
CA ALA A 64 -20.89 -0.98 -11.59
C ALA A 64 -19.89 0.10 -12.02
N SER A 65 -19.44 0.89 -11.05
CA SER A 65 -18.51 1.98 -11.30
C SER A 65 -17.53 2.19 -10.15
N VAL A 66 -16.35 2.67 -10.49
CA VAL A 66 -15.30 3.04 -9.54
C VAL A 66 -14.90 4.49 -9.79
N THR A 67 -14.86 5.29 -8.74
CA THR A 67 -14.34 6.65 -8.77
C THR A 67 -13.14 6.75 -7.84
N TRP A 68 -12.03 7.26 -8.36
CA TRP A 68 -10.88 7.63 -7.56
C TRP A 68 -10.77 9.15 -7.46
N SER A 69 -10.63 9.64 -6.23
CA SER A 69 -10.42 11.05 -5.93
C SER A 69 -9.17 11.27 -5.10
N PHE A 70 -8.62 12.47 -5.18
CA PHE A 70 -7.37 12.86 -4.54
C PHE A 70 -7.55 14.17 -3.78
N THR A 71 -7.02 14.19 -2.55
CA THR A 71 -6.91 15.36 -1.70
C THR A 71 -5.42 15.58 -1.40
N PRO A 72 -4.81 16.66 -1.89
CA PRO A 72 -3.40 16.96 -1.64
C PRO A 72 -3.11 17.11 -0.14
N GLU A 73 -1.92 16.68 0.29
CA GLU A 73 -1.46 16.91 1.66
C GLU A 73 -1.40 18.43 1.98
N GLY A 74 -1.92 18.83 3.14
CA GLY A 74 -1.93 20.22 3.58
C GLY A 74 -3.01 21.12 2.97
N ALA A 75 -3.85 20.60 2.06
CA ALA A 75 -5.02 21.31 1.55
C ALA A 75 -6.27 20.98 2.38
N SER A 76 -7.07 21.99 2.75
CA SER A 76 -8.39 21.77 3.37
C SER A 76 -9.45 21.48 2.30
N ASP A 77 -9.98 20.26 2.32
CA ASP A 77 -11.20 19.77 1.65
C ASP A 77 -11.31 19.85 0.12
N LYS A 78 -10.24 20.17 -0.61
CA LYS A 78 -10.26 20.15 -2.08
C LYS A 78 -10.03 18.75 -2.65
N THR A 79 -11.01 17.88 -2.48
CA THR A 79 -11.04 16.56 -3.09
C THR A 79 -11.42 16.66 -4.57
N THR A 80 -10.58 16.13 -5.45
CA THR A 80 -10.81 16.15 -6.91
C THR A 80 -10.82 14.74 -7.47
N SER A 81 -11.89 14.36 -8.16
CA SER A 81 -11.94 13.10 -8.92
C SER A 81 -10.97 13.16 -10.10
N PHE A 82 -10.08 12.16 -10.21
CA PHE A 82 -9.05 12.12 -11.24
C PHE A 82 -9.08 10.84 -12.07
N PHE A 83 -9.92 9.87 -11.73
CA PHE A 83 -10.11 8.66 -12.52
C PHE A 83 -11.50 8.05 -12.28
N TYR A 84 -12.14 7.60 -13.35
CA TYR A 84 -13.45 6.95 -13.32
C TYR A 84 -13.44 5.69 -14.19
N TYR A 85 -14.06 4.61 -13.73
CA TYR A 85 -14.18 3.36 -14.46
C TYR A 85 -15.62 2.87 -14.44
N THR A 86 -16.17 2.52 -15.61
CA THR A 86 -17.50 1.91 -15.73
C THR A 86 -17.65 1.17 -17.04
N GLY A 87 -18.50 0.13 -17.08
CA GLY A 87 -18.83 -0.59 -18.31
C GLY A 87 -17.61 -1.15 -19.06
N GLY A 88 -16.52 -1.49 -18.35
CA GLY A 88 -15.28 -1.99 -18.96
C GLY A 88 -14.32 -0.91 -19.47
N ASN A 89 -14.63 0.37 -19.29
CA ASN A 89 -13.87 1.49 -19.85
C ASN A 89 -13.29 2.38 -18.76
N SER A 90 -12.08 2.90 -19.01
CA SER A 90 -11.37 3.84 -18.13
C SER A 90 -11.49 5.27 -18.65
N TYR A 91 -11.77 6.20 -17.75
CA TYR A 91 -11.92 7.62 -18.02
C TYR A 91 -11.01 8.42 -17.07
N PRO A 92 -9.73 8.63 -17.44
CA PRO A 92 -8.84 9.48 -16.68
C PRO A 92 -9.33 10.93 -16.66
N GLY A 93 -9.23 11.58 -15.51
CA GLY A 93 -9.57 12.99 -15.32
C GLY A 93 -8.54 13.95 -15.88
N SER A 94 -8.82 15.24 -15.77
CA SER A 94 -7.99 16.33 -16.30
C SER A 94 -6.98 16.90 -15.31
N LEU A 95 -6.86 16.33 -14.10
CA LEU A 95 -5.92 16.81 -13.10
C LEU A 95 -4.49 16.61 -13.61
N ALA A 96 -3.81 17.72 -13.90
CA ALA A 96 -2.55 17.75 -14.66
C ALA A 96 -1.49 16.82 -14.07
N GLN A 97 -1.41 16.72 -12.74
CA GLN A 97 -0.43 15.86 -12.10
C GLN A 97 -0.58 14.40 -12.52
N PHE A 98 -1.80 13.87 -12.68
CA PHE A 98 -2.06 12.45 -12.96
C PHE A 98 -2.21 12.13 -14.45
N GLN A 99 -2.16 13.14 -15.30
CA GLN A 99 -2.41 12.99 -16.73
C GLN A 99 -1.43 11.98 -17.34
N LYS A 100 -1.95 10.97 -18.05
CA LYS A 100 -1.18 9.87 -18.67
C LYS A 100 -0.41 8.95 -17.72
N ARG A 101 -0.52 9.12 -16.40
CA ARG A 101 0.18 8.27 -15.40
C ARG A 101 -0.71 7.21 -14.78
N VAL A 102 -2.03 7.41 -14.82
CA VAL A 102 -3.02 6.55 -14.16
C VAL A 102 -3.67 5.61 -15.16
N VAL A 103 -3.64 4.31 -14.85
CA VAL A 103 -4.29 3.26 -15.62
C VAL A 103 -5.04 2.30 -14.71
N TRP A 104 -6.05 1.63 -15.25
CA TRP A 104 -6.76 0.56 -14.54
C TRP A 104 -5.83 -0.63 -14.30
N ALA A 105 -5.84 -1.15 -13.07
CA ALA A 105 -5.02 -2.30 -12.66
C ALA A 105 -5.83 -3.42 -12.01
N GLY A 106 -7.12 -3.18 -11.73
CA GLY A 106 -8.00 -4.13 -11.07
C GLY A 106 -8.69 -5.10 -12.02
N ASP A 107 -9.62 -5.86 -11.46
CA ASP A 107 -10.56 -6.72 -12.15
C ASP A 107 -11.88 -6.62 -11.40
N LEU A 108 -12.81 -5.85 -11.97
CA LEU A 108 -14.07 -5.53 -11.30
C LEU A 108 -14.90 -6.79 -11.02
N ASN A 109 -14.80 -7.82 -11.88
CA ASN A 109 -15.52 -9.09 -11.70
C ASN A 109 -14.95 -9.94 -10.55
N ARG A 110 -13.73 -9.62 -10.10
CA ARG A 110 -13.07 -10.22 -8.93
C ARG A 110 -13.05 -9.26 -7.74
N ASN A 111 -13.93 -8.27 -7.77
CA ASN A 111 -14.08 -7.21 -6.78
C ASN A 111 -12.81 -6.39 -6.51
N ASP A 112 -11.95 -6.26 -7.52
CA ASP A 112 -10.72 -5.48 -7.45
C ASP A 112 -10.91 -4.17 -8.23
N ALA A 113 -10.85 -3.06 -7.50
CA ALA A 113 -11.04 -1.69 -7.96
C ALA A 113 -9.73 -0.89 -8.03
N SER A 114 -8.59 -1.58 -8.05
CA SER A 114 -7.27 -0.97 -7.99
C SER A 114 -6.89 -0.19 -9.25
N ILE A 115 -6.07 0.84 -9.06
CA ILE A 115 -5.43 1.60 -10.13
C ILE A 115 -3.92 1.56 -9.98
N GLN A 116 -3.22 1.73 -11.10
CA GLN A 116 -1.78 1.93 -11.13
C GLN A 116 -1.49 3.39 -11.41
N VAL A 117 -0.55 3.97 -10.66
CA VAL A 117 -0.01 5.32 -10.89
C VAL A 117 1.47 5.18 -11.20
N SER A 118 1.85 5.58 -12.41
CA SER A 118 3.22 5.52 -12.91
C SER A 118 4.02 6.72 -12.43
N GLN A 119 5.33 6.55 -12.24
CA GLN A 119 6.26 7.62 -11.84
C GLN A 119 5.73 8.42 -10.64
N MET A 120 5.52 7.76 -9.50
CA MET A 120 5.12 8.39 -8.24
C MET A 120 6.05 9.55 -7.89
N GLN A 121 5.50 10.69 -7.48
CA GLN A 121 6.26 11.92 -7.19
C GLN A 121 5.91 12.45 -5.80
N PHE A 122 6.76 13.29 -5.22
CA PHE A 122 6.44 13.93 -3.93
C PHE A 122 5.14 14.76 -3.95
N SER A 123 4.79 15.33 -5.11
CA SER A 123 3.51 16.03 -5.33
C SER A 123 2.29 15.10 -5.34
N ASP A 124 2.49 13.79 -5.39
CA ASP A 124 1.44 12.78 -5.28
C ASP A 124 1.12 12.44 -3.81
N ASN A 125 1.81 13.04 -2.84
CA ASN A 125 1.49 12.92 -1.42
C ASN A 125 0.09 13.48 -1.12
N GLY A 126 -0.70 12.71 -0.40
CA GLY A 126 -2.06 13.08 -0.05
C GLY A 126 -2.94 11.89 0.25
N THR A 127 -4.24 12.14 0.31
CA THR A 127 -5.26 11.12 0.56
C THR A 127 -5.97 10.76 -0.73
N TYR A 128 -5.97 9.48 -1.08
CA TYR A 128 -6.68 8.93 -2.22
C TYR A 128 -7.93 8.21 -1.74
N GLN A 129 -9.07 8.44 -2.36
CA GLN A 129 -10.31 7.76 -1.98
C GLN A 129 -10.83 6.93 -3.14
N CYS A 130 -11.18 5.68 -2.86
CA CYS A 130 -11.82 4.75 -3.76
C CYS A 130 -13.31 4.64 -3.40
N ASP A 131 -14.20 5.11 -4.27
CA ASP A 131 -15.65 4.93 -4.15
C ASP A 131 -16.13 3.93 -5.21
N VAL A 132 -16.79 2.85 -4.75
CA VAL A 132 -17.33 1.80 -5.60
C VAL A 132 -18.84 1.78 -5.47
N LYS A 133 -19.53 1.70 -6.60
CA LYS A 133 -20.99 1.52 -6.67
C LYS A 133 -21.29 0.28 -7.50
N ASN A 134 -22.23 -0.57 -7.05
CA ASN A 134 -22.74 -1.69 -7.82
C ASN A 134 -24.27 -1.74 -7.74
N PRO A 135 -25.00 -0.94 -8.53
CA PRO A 135 -26.46 -0.84 -8.43
C PRO A 135 -27.17 -2.20 -8.48
N PRO A 136 -28.20 -2.43 -7.63
CA PRO A 136 -28.81 -1.48 -6.68
C PRO A 136 -28.02 -1.24 -5.37
N ASP A 137 -26.90 -1.93 -5.15
CA ASP A 137 -26.03 -1.77 -3.98
C ASP A 137 -25.09 -0.56 -4.14
N ILE A 138 -25.67 0.62 -3.92
CA ILE A 138 -25.00 1.92 -4.07
C ILE A 138 -24.69 2.59 -2.74
N VAL A 139 -25.31 2.11 -1.66
CA VAL A 139 -25.19 2.68 -0.33
C VAL A 139 -23.89 2.16 0.27
N GLY A 140 -22.90 3.03 0.42
CA GLY A 140 -21.59 2.70 0.96
C GLY A 140 -20.67 3.92 0.96
N SER A 141 -19.64 3.87 1.79
CA SER A 141 -18.65 4.93 1.93
C SER A 141 -17.40 4.61 1.12
N ALA A 142 -16.75 5.65 0.61
CA ALA A 142 -15.43 5.51 0.00
C ALA A 142 -14.38 5.09 1.05
N SER A 143 -13.37 4.33 0.61
CA SER A 143 -12.22 3.95 1.44
C SER A 143 -11.00 4.80 1.08
N GLY A 144 -10.30 5.33 2.09
CA GLY A 144 -9.20 6.27 1.91
C GLY A 144 -7.83 5.62 2.15
N ILE A 145 -6.84 6.02 1.35
CA ILE A 145 -5.43 5.65 1.48
C ILE A 145 -4.62 6.94 1.68
N LYS A 146 -3.85 7.03 2.77
CA LYS A 146 -2.86 8.08 2.95
C LYS A 146 -1.55 7.66 2.27
N VAL A 147 -1.25 8.30 1.14
CA VAL A 147 -0.06 7.99 0.35
C VAL A 147 1.09 8.91 0.75
N ARG A 148 2.26 8.31 0.98
CA ARG A 148 3.54 9.00 1.16
C ARG A 148 4.53 8.51 0.10
N VAL A 149 5.24 9.44 -0.50
CA VAL A 149 6.33 9.15 -1.44
C VAL A 149 7.65 9.53 -0.77
N GLY A 150 8.52 8.53 -0.61
CA GLY A 150 9.86 8.68 -0.03
C GLY A 150 10.94 8.76 -1.10
N MET A 151 12.16 9.11 -0.69
CA MET A 151 13.32 8.88 -1.55
C MET A 151 13.53 7.38 -1.72
N LYS A 152 14.06 6.99 -2.88
CA LYS A 152 14.59 5.64 -3.06
C LYS A 152 15.72 5.45 -2.06
N GLU A 153 15.56 4.54 -1.11
CA GLU A 153 16.65 4.18 -0.20
C GLU A 153 17.81 3.64 -1.04
N LEU A 154 18.95 4.33 -0.98
CA LEU A 154 20.20 3.88 -1.59
C LEU A 154 20.87 2.79 -0.73
N ASP A 155 20.13 2.03 0.08
CA ASP A 155 20.74 1.33 1.20
C ASP A 155 21.19 -0.11 0.91
N SER A 156 20.60 -0.82 -0.06
CA SER A 156 21.06 -2.20 -0.31
C SER A 156 22.40 -2.29 -1.07
N CYS A 157 22.74 -1.30 -1.89
CA CYS A 157 24.00 -1.29 -2.65
C CYS A 157 25.12 -0.56 -1.88
N SER A 158 24.79 0.52 -1.17
CA SER A 158 25.75 1.36 -0.44
C SER A 158 26.41 0.61 0.72
N GLU A 159 25.64 -0.15 1.51
CA GLU A 159 26.19 -0.90 2.65
C GLU A 159 27.11 -2.04 2.18
N SER A 160 26.74 -2.75 1.10
CA SER A 160 27.60 -3.79 0.50
C SER A 160 28.90 -3.23 -0.10
N LEU A 161 28.85 -2.04 -0.71
CA LEU A 161 30.02 -1.38 -1.29
C LEU A 161 30.93 -0.82 -0.20
N LEU A 162 30.36 -0.29 0.87
CA LEU A 162 31.12 0.20 2.02
C LEU A 162 31.82 -0.95 2.74
N GLU A 163 31.14 -2.08 2.94
CA GLU A 163 31.77 -3.28 3.51
C GLU A 163 32.86 -3.85 2.60
N LYS A 164 32.64 -3.87 1.29
CA LYS A 164 33.69 -4.28 0.34
C LYS A 164 34.90 -3.33 0.38
N PHE A 165 34.65 -2.02 0.44
CA PHE A 165 35.71 -1.03 0.52
C PHE A 165 36.47 -1.09 1.85
N LYS A 166 35.77 -1.37 2.96
CA LYS A 166 36.40 -1.64 4.26
C LYS A 166 37.30 -2.86 4.20
N GLU A 167 36.84 -3.98 3.63
CA GLU A 167 37.65 -5.19 3.50
C GLU A 167 38.85 -4.99 2.57
N ASP A 168 38.70 -4.27 1.45
CA ASP A 168 39.81 -3.94 0.55
C ASP A 168 40.87 -3.09 1.28
N ILE A 169 40.45 -2.08 2.07
CA ILE A 169 41.36 -1.28 2.91
C ILE A 169 42.02 -2.14 4.00
N LEU A 170 41.24 -2.98 4.68
CA LEU A 170 41.75 -3.85 5.74
C LEU A 170 42.80 -4.83 5.21
N GLU A 171 42.59 -5.39 4.02
CA GLU A 171 43.57 -6.26 3.37
C GLU A 171 44.85 -5.52 2.99
N GLU A 172 44.74 -4.29 2.48
CA GLU A 172 45.93 -3.51 2.16
C GLU A 172 46.73 -3.13 3.41
N ILE A 173 46.05 -2.71 4.48
CA ILE A 173 46.68 -2.44 5.78
C ILE A 173 47.32 -3.71 6.34
N ARG A 174 46.66 -4.86 6.26
CA ARG A 174 47.20 -6.15 6.72
C ARG A 174 48.48 -6.51 5.96
N LYS A 175 48.50 -6.33 4.63
CA LYS A 175 49.69 -6.61 3.80
C LYS A 175 50.86 -5.70 4.17
N GLU A 176 50.62 -4.40 4.31
CA GLU A 176 51.65 -3.44 4.72
C GLU A 176 52.19 -3.78 6.12
N LEU A 177 51.31 -4.10 7.07
CA LEU A 177 51.73 -4.54 8.41
C LEU A 177 52.53 -5.83 8.38
N GLN A 178 52.14 -6.80 7.57
CA GLN A 178 52.84 -8.08 7.45
C GLN A 178 54.22 -7.88 6.81
N LYS A 179 54.31 -7.04 5.78
CA LYS A 179 55.58 -6.66 5.17
C LYS A 179 56.53 -6.01 6.16
N ILE A 180 56.04 -5.03 6.93
CA ILE A 180 56.83 -4.37 7.98
C ILE A 180 57.27 -5.39 9.04
N LYS A 181 56.38 -6.29 9.44
CA LYS A 181 56.70 -7.35 10.40
C LYS A 181 57.82 -8.25 9.89
N ASP A 182 57.80 -8.63 8.62
CA ASP A 182 58.80 -9.52 8.03
C ASP A 182 60.16 -8.81 7.91
N GLU A 183 60.17 -7.53 7.47
CA GLU A 183 61.38 -6.70 7.43
C GLU A 183 62.02 -6.55 8.84
N ILE A 184 61.21 -6.28 9.86
CA ILE A 184 61.69 -6.17 11.25
C ILE A 184 62.21 -7.53 11.75
N THR A 185 61.48 -8.61 11.47
CA THR A 185 61.86 -9.96 11.92
C THR A 185 63.20 -10.35 11.33
N GLU A 186 63.42 -10.09 10.04
CA GLU A 186 64.68 -10.38 9.37
C GLU A 186 65.84 -9.53 9.94
N ALA A 187 65.62 -8.23 10.17
CA ALA A 187 66.62 -7.37 10.80
C ALA A 187 67.02 -7.84 12.21
N VAL A 188 66.04 -8.26 13.02
CA VAL A 188 66.28 -8.80 14.37
C VAL A 188 67.03 -10.12 14.31
N ILE A 189 66.66 -11.02 13.39
CA ILE A 189 67.36 -12.30 13.21
C ILE A 189 68.83 -12.05 12.83
N GLN A 190 69.10 -11.13 11.90
CA GLN A 190 70.47 -10.79 11.50
C GLN A 190 71.29 -10.24 12.67
N GLU A 191 70.70 -9.35 13.49
CA GLU A 191 71.39 -8.79 14.65
C GLU A 191 71.67 -9.85 15.73
N LEU A 192 70.73 -10.77 15.96
CA LEU A 192 70.91 -11.89 16.88
C LEU A 192 72.04 -12.82 16.41
N GLN A 193 72.06 -13.19 15.13
CA GLN A 193 73.10 -14.05 14.57
C GLN A 193 74.49 -13.40 14.67
N LYS A 194 74.57 -12.09 14.43
CA LYS A 194 75.80 -11.31 14.59
C LYS A 194 76.31 -11.29 16.03
N ASN A 195 75.41 -11.13 17.01
CA ASN A 195 75.76 -11.15 18.43
C ASN A 195 76.27 -12.53 18.87
N VAL A 196 75.62 -13.60 18.43
CA VAL A 196 76.06 -14.99 18.71
C VAL A 196 77.45 -15.26 18.11
N ALA A 197 77.70 -14.82 16.87
CA ALA A 197 79.01 -14.97 16.24
C ALA A 197 80.12 -14.20 16.98
N THR A 198 79.80 -13.04 17.57
CA THR A 198 80.74 -12.24 18.34
C THR A 198 81.08 -12.90 19.68
N GLN A 199 80.09 -13.50 20.37
CA GLN A 199 80.30 -14.24 21.63
C GLN A 199 81.08 -15.55 21.47
N ALA A 200 81.08 -16.16 20.28
CA ALA A 200 81.81 -17.41 20.01
C ALA A 200 83.30 -17.18 19.65
N ALA A 201 83.73 -15.93 19.49
CA ALA A 201 85.09 -15.56 19.10
C ALA A 201 85.98 -15.10 20.28
N GLU A 202 85.43 -15.05 21.49
CA GLU A 202 86.13 -14.83 22.77
C GLU A 202 86.31 -16.13 23.55
#